data_AF-A0A2D9JLR1-F1
#
_entry.id   AF-A0A2D9JLR1-F1
#
_cell.length_a   1.000
_cell.length_b   1.000
_cell.length_c   1.000
_cell.angle_alpha   90.00
_cell.angle_beta   90.00
_cell.angle_gamma   90.00
#
_symmetry.space_group_name_H-M   'P 1'
#
loop_
_entity.id
_entity.type
_entity.pdbx_description
1 polymer ?
#
loop_
_entity_poly.entity_id
_entity_poly.type
_entity_poly.pdbx_seq_one_letter_code
_entity_poly.pdbx_strand_id
1 'polypeptide(L)' 'MTTVLRALAFAARKHRDQRRKDVEASPYINHPIALANTLVNIGAVHDTTTLCAAILHDTIEDTQTTAEELHAEFGEA' A
#
# COMPACT_ATOMS: atom_id res chain seq x y z
N MET A 1 -1.61 -16.78 -2.15
CA MET A 1 -1.51 -15.48 -1.45
C MET A 1 -2.66 -14.62 -1.96
N THR A 2 -3.54 -14.10 -1.10
CA THR A 2 -4.63 -13.19 -1.53
C THR A 2 -4.06 -11.89 -2.10
N THR A 3 -4.76 -11.25 -3.06
CA THR A 3 -4.28 -10.03 -3.76
C THR A 3 -3.87 -8.91 -2.79
N VAL A 4 -4.61 -8.76 -1.67
CA VAL A 4 -4.30 -7.80 -0.59
C VAL A 4 -2.94 -8.07 0.05
N LEU A 5 -2.61 -9.34 0.35
CA LEU A 5 -1.32 -9.69 0.95
C LEU A 5 -0.16 -9.48 -0.03
N ARG A 6 -0.40 -9.68 -1.34
CA ARG A 6 0.58 -9.35 -2.38
C ARG A 6 0.85 -7.83 -2.43
N ALA A 7 -0.20 -7.02 -2.43
CA ALA A 7 -0.10 -5.56 -2.39
C ALA A 7 0.65 -5.09 -1.14
N LEU A 8 0.32 -5.64 0.03
CA LEU A 8 0.98 -5.30 1.29
C LEU A 8 2.48 -5.65 1.26
N ALA A 9 2.82 -6.85 0.77
CA ALA A 9 4.22 -7.25 0.66
C ALA A 9 5.00 -6.37 -0.32
N PHE A 10 4.38 -5.95 -1.43
CA PHE A 10 4.99 -5.03 -2.39
C PHE A 10 5.23 -3.65 -1.77
N ALA A 11 4.19 -3.04 -1.18
CA ALA A 11 4.30 -1.73 -0.52
C ALA A 11 5.34 -1.75 0.61
N ALA A 12 5.37 -2.81 1.42
CA ALA A 12 6.36 -2.98 2.48
C ALA A 12 7.80 -3.01 1.94
N ARG A 13 8.04 -3.69 0.82
CA ARG A 13 9.37 -3.72 0.18
C ARG A 13 9.77 -2.36 -0.40
N LYS A 14 8.82 -1.65 -1.02
CA LYS A 14 9.07 -0.33 -1.64
C LYS A 14 9.36 0.74 -0.60
N HIS A 15 8.64 0.73 0.52
CA HIS A 15 8.80 1.68 1.62
C HIS A 15 9.77 1.22 2.73
N ARG A 16 10.54 0.15 2.54
CA ARG A 16 11.36 -0.48 3.60
C ARG A 16 12.35 0.47 4.28
N ASP A 17 12.87 1.45 3.51
CA ASP A 17 13.87 2.41 3.97
C ASP A 17 13.24 3.77 4.34
N GLN A 18 11.94 3.96 4.09
CA GLN A 18 11.21 5.19 4.41
C GLN A 18 10.68 5.15 5.84
N ARG A 19 10.64 6.33 6.48
CA ARG A 19 10.11 6.54 7.84
C ARG A 19 9.04 7.62 7.86
N ARG A 20 8.13 7.53 8.81
CA ARG A 20 7.16 8.57 9.14
C ARG A 20 7.85 9.77 9.76
N LYS A 21 7.22 10.94 9.68
CA LYS A 21 7.67 12.19 10.31
C LYS A 21 7.17 12.34 11.76
N ASP A 22 6.89 11.23 12.44
CA ASP A 22 6.53 11.22 13.86
C ASP A 22 7.80 11.17 14.73
N VAL A 23 7.63 11.32 16.05
CA VAL A 23 8.74 11.39 17.02
C VAL A 23 9.61 10.13 17.00
N GLU A 24 8.98 8.97 16.79
CA GLU A 24 9.64 7.65 16.81
C GLU A 24 10.26 7.27 15.44
N ALA A 25 10.06 8.11 14.41
CA ALA A 25 10.38 7.80 13.03
C ALA A 25 9.91 6.40 12.64
N SER A 26 8.63 6.09 12.85
CA SER A 26 8.08 4.75 12.65
C SER A 26 8.16 4.30 11.17
N PRO A 27 8.19 2.98 10.86
CA PRO A 27 8.22 2.49 9.48
C PRO A 27 7.07 3.04 8.62
N TYR A 28 7.38 3.55 7.42
CA TYR A 28 6.35 4.22 6.60
C TYR A 28 5.18 3.30 6.20
N ILE A 29 5.42 1.99 6.07
CA ILE A 29 4.38 0.98 5.78
C ILE A 29 3.19 1.02 6.76
N ASN A 30 3.38 1.56 7.97
CA ASN A 30 2.30 1.76 8.92
C ASN A 30 1.21 2.69 8.38
N HIS A 31 1.55 3.67 7.54
CA HIS A 31 0.59 4.60 6.95
C HIS A 31 -0.37 3.93 5.95
N PRO A 32 0.09 3.21 4.92
CA PRO A 32 -0.82 2.45 4.04
C PRO A 32 -1.66 1.40 4.79
N ILE A 33 -1.09 0.74 5.82
CA ILE A 33 -1.84 -0.20 6.66
C ILE A 33 -2.95 0.52 7.44
N ALA A 34 -2.65 1.65 8.06
CA ALA A 34 -3.62 2.44 8.82
C ALA A 34 -4.76 2.97 7.92
N LEU A 35 -4.44 3.37 6.68
CA LEU A 35 -5.44 3.75 5.69
C LEU A 35 -6.36 2.57 5.34
N ALA A 36 -5.80 1.42 4.98
CA ALA A 36 -6.59 0.23 4.66
C ALA A 36 -7.47 -0.22 5.84
N ASN A 37 -6.94 -0.17 7.07
CA ASN A 37 -7.70 -0.46 8.29
C ASN A 37 -8.85 0.53 8.51
N THR A 38 -8.63 1.82 8.24
CA THR A 38 -9.66 2.87 8.30
C THR A 38 -10.75 2.61 7.27
N LEU A 39 -10.39 2.28 6.03
CA LEU A 39 -11.35 2.00 4.97
C LEU A 39 -12.26 0.81 5.29
N VAL A 40 -11.70 -0.27 5.84
CA VAL A 40 -12.50 -1.45 6.24
C VAL A 40 -13.41 -1.14 7.41
N ASN A 41 -12.87 -0.57 8.49
CA ASN A 41 -13.62 -0.49 9.76
C ASN A 41 -14.53 0.73 9.86
N ILE A 42 -14.18 1.84 9.21
CA ILE A 42 -14.94 3.10 9.27
C ILE A 42 -15.65 3.33 7.94
N GLY A 43 -14.95 3.11 6.83
CA GLY A 43 -15.50 3.29 5.49
C GLY A 43 -16.40 2.16 5.00
N ALA A 44 -16.45 1.02 5.71
CA ALA A 44 -17.14 -0.20 5.29
C ALA A 44 -16.76 -0.66 3.86
N VAL A 45 -15.51 -0.40 3.46
CA VAL A 45 -14.98 -0.79 2.16
C VAL A 45 -14.47 -2.23 2.23
N HIS A 46 -15.11 -3.11 1.48
CA HIS A 46 -14.73 -4.52 1.36
C HIS A 46 -14.30 -4.92 -0.05
N ASP A 47 -14.32 -3.98 -0.99
CA ASP A 47 -13.84 -4.21 -2.35
C ASP A 47 -12.32 -4.42 -2.35
N THR A 48 -11.89 -5.56 -2.90
CA THR A 48 -10.48 -5.97 -2.85
C THR A 48 -9.59 -5.03 -3.66
N THR A 49 -10.07 -4.56 -4.81
CA THR A 49 -9.31 -3.66 -5.70
C THR A 49 -9.06 -2.33 -5.01
N THR A 50 -10.09 -1.76 -4.38
CA THR A 50 -10.00 -0.52 -3.60
C THR A 50 -9.02 -0.65 -2.43
N LEU A 51 -9.06 -1.77 -1.70
CA LEU A 51 -8.13 -2.01 -0.59
C LEU A 51 -6.68 -2.20 -1.08
N CYS A 52 -6.47 -2.86 -2.22
CA CYS A 52 -5.14 -2.96 -2.83
C CYS A 52 -4.63 -1.58 -3.27
N ALA A 53 -5.47 -0.77 -3.92
CA ALA A 53 -5.12 0.58 -4.31
C ALA A 53 -4.75 1.46 -3.11
N ALA A 54 -5.50 1.38 -2.01
CA ALA A 54 -5.17 2.09 -0.77
C ALA A 54 -3.82 1.68 -0.18
N ILE A 55 -3.46 0.39 -0.26
CA ILE A 55 -2.16 -0.10 0.20
C ILE A 55 -1.02 0.40 -0.72
N LEU A 56 -1.28 0.56 -2.01
CA LEU A 56 -0.29 0.92 -3.02
C LEU A 56 -0.19 2.43 -3.30
N HIS A 57 -1.09 3.26 -2.76
CA HIS A 57 -1.33 4.63 -3.24
C HIS A 57 -0.08 5.51 -3.31
N ASP A 58 0.79 5.45 -2.29
CA ASP A 58 2.02 6.27 -2.23
C ASP A 58 3.20 5.64 -2.97
N THR A 59 3.09 4.42 -3.50
CA THR A 59 4.27 3.74 -4.06
C THR A 59 4.83 4.47 -5.29
N ILE A 60 3.98 5.03 -6.16
CA ILE A 60 4.44 5.83 -7.31
C ILE A 60 5.01 7.18 -6.86
N GLU A 61 4.37 7.84 -5.89
CA GLU A 61 4.75 9.20 -5.46
C GLU A 61 6.04 9.21 -4.63
N ASP A 62 6.17 8.27 -3.69
CA ASP A 62 7.19 8.30 -2.64
C ASP A 62 8.34 7.31 -2.85
N THR A 63 8.28 6.48 -3.90
CA THR A 63 9.30 5.46 -4.17
C THR A 63 9.71 5.45 -5.64
N GLN A 64 10.56 4.51 -6.03
CA GLN A 64 10.97 4.32 -7.43
C GLN A 64 9.98 3.45 -8.23
N THR A 65 8.78 3.22 -7.70
CA THR A 65 7.75 2.41 -8.38
C THR A 65 7.22 3.17 -9.59
N THR A 66 7.07 2.48 -10.72
CA THR A 66 6.46 3.07 -11.92
C THR A 66 5.05 2.51 -12.14
N ALA A 67 4.26 3.22 -12.96
CA ALA A 67 2.93 2.75 -13.34
C ALA A 67 3.00 1.43 -14.12
N GLU A 68 4.03 1.25 -14.95
CA GLU A 68 4.26 0.01 -15.70
C GLU A 68 4.58 -1.15 -14.77
N GLU A 69 5.36 -0.93 -13.71
CA GLU A 69 5.64 -1.95 -12.70
C GLU A 69 4.35 -2.36 -11.97
N LEU A 70 3.52 -1.40 -11.55
CA LEU A 70 2.23 -1.73 -10.92
C LEU A 70 1.31 -2.48 -11.88
N HIS A 71 1.27 -2.09 -13.16
CA HIS A 71 0.47 -2.79 -14.15
C HIS A 71 0.97 -4.22 -14.38
N ALA A 72 2.29 -4.46 -14.42
CA ALA A 72 2.86 -5.80 -14.54
C ALA A 72 2.58 -6.68 -13.32
N GLU A 73 2.58 -6.10 -12.11
CA GLU A 73 2.38 -6.84 -10.86
C GLU A 73 0.90 -7.09 -10.52
N PHE A 74 0.03 -6.11 -10.82
CA PHE A 74 -1.37 -6.07 -10.35
C PHE A 74 -2.41 -5.82 -11.44
N GLY A 75 -2.02 -5.51 -12.67
CA GLY A 75 -2.95 -5.41 -13.78
C GLY A 75 -3.66 -6.73 -14.02
N GLU A 76 -4.99 -6.70 -14.13
CA GLU A 76 -5.75 -7.82 -14.66
C GLU A 76 -5.54 -7.88 -16.19
N ALA A 77 -5.54 -9.09 -16.76
CA ALA A 77 -5.58 -9.29 -18.21
C ALA A 77 -7.02 -9.12 -18.73
#